data_AF-A0A9Q9YCT4-F1
#
_entry.id   AF-A0A9Q9YCT4-F1
#
_cell.length_a   1.000
_cell.length_b   1.000
_cell.length_c   1.000
_cell.angle_alpha   90.00
_cell.angle_beta   90.00
_cell.angle_gamma   90.00
#
_symmetry.space_group_name_H-M   'P 1'
#
loop_
_entity.id
_entity.type
_entity.pdbx_description
1 polymer ?
#
loop_
_entity_poly.entity_id
_entity_poly.type
_entity_poly.pdbx_seq_one_letter_code
_entity_poly.pdbx_strand_id
1 'polypeptide(L)'
;MSSVIPETQSIKEAVIHINSIDSSKFSRLLSRILQKLHLKEERSFSEEEEEKLQSALSLEKHTLHLLVETLSFILEQAVYHNLKPASLRQQLENISVEPERAEVFAQVWASAAPDVLEKIRLGIFAPKKLDHVGWQLNLQMASSSRSRLKEPHAVLNLGLRTEDDAEMFLSV
;
A
#
# COMPACT_ATOMS: atom_id res chain seq x y z
N MET A 1 11.93 13.14 13.40
CA MET A 1 11.45 12.32 12.26
C MET A 1 10.04 11.90 12.62
N SER A 2 9.06 12.19 11.78
CA SER A 2 7.64 11.91 12.07
C SER A 2 7.44 10.40 12.25
N SER A 3 6.90 9.97 13.38
CA SER A 3 6.55 8.55 13.59
C SER A 3 5.40 8.21 12.65
N VAL A 4 5.59 7.24 11.78
CA VAL A 4 4.57 6.78 10.83
C VAL A 4 3.62 5.80 11.52
N ILE A 5 4.11 5.13 12.57
CA ILE A 5 3.31 4.25 13.42
C ILE A 5 3.02 5.00 14.74
N PRO A 6 1.75 5.22 15.11
CA PRO A 6 1.40 5.82 16.39
C PRO A 6 1.60 4.81 17.53
N GLU A 7 2.05 5.26 18.68
CA GLU A 7 2.22 4.42 19.87
C GLU A 7 0.92 4.34 20.70
N THR A 8 -0.13 3.70 20.16
CA THR A 8 -1.38 3.44 20.92
C THR A 8 -1.23 2.25 21.87
N GLN A 9 -2.09 2.16 22.89
CA GLN A 9 -2.10 1.02 23.81
C GLN A 9 -2.38 -0.31 23.08
N SER A 10 -3.29 -0.30 22.10
CA SER A 10 -3.58 -1.45 21.24
C SER A 10 -2.35 -1.97 20.49
N ILE A 11 -1.51 -1.06 19.96
CA ILE A 11 -0.26 -1.43 19.26
C ILE A 11 0.73 -2.01 20.26
N LYS A 12 0.85 -1.43 21.46
CA LYS A 12 1.75 -1.96 22.50
C LYS A 12 1.36 -3.37 22.94
N GLU A 13 0.07 -3.63 23.12
CA GLU A 13 -0.44 -4.98 23.42
C GLU A 13 -0.16 -5.95 22.25
N ALA A 14 -0.43 -5.55 21.02
CA ALA A 14 -0.13 -6.36 19.84
C ALA A 14 1.37 -6.65 19.69
N VAL A 15 2.26 -5.70 20.01
CA VAL A 15 3.72 -5.89 19.96
C VAL A 15 4.19 -6.99 20.91
N ILE A 16 3.59 -7.11 22.11
CA ILE A 16 3.89 -8.20 23.05
C ILE A 16 3.58 -9.55 22.39
N HIS A 17 2.44 -9.66 21.71
CA HIS A 17 2.07 -10.88 20.99
C HIS A 17 2.90 -11.13 19.73
N ILE A 18 3.29 -10.08 19.00
CA ILE A 18 4.20 -10.21 17.85
C ILE A 18 5.53 -10.84 18.28
N ASN A 19 6.09 -10.39 19.40
CA ASN A 19 7.37 -10.88 19.90
C ASN A 19 7.31 -12.33 20.39
N SER A 20 6.13 -12.84 20.78
CA SER A 20 5.98 -14.24 21.23
C SER A 20 5.72 -15.25 20.11
N ILE A 21 5.46 -14.79 18.88
CA ILE A 21 5.18 -15.67 17.74
C ILE A 21 6.48 -16.14 17.08
N ASP A 22 6.56 -17.44 16.78
CA ASP A 22 7.67 -18.03 16.01
C ASP A 22 7.92 -17.38 14.63
N SER A 23 9.19 -17.32 14.19
CA SER A 23 9.63 -16.58 12.98
C SER A 23 8.99 -17.13 11.71
N SER A 24 8.81 -18.44 11.62
CA SER A 24 8.19 -19.07 10.46
C SER A 24 6.68 -18.79 10.41
N LYS A 25 6.00 -18.78 11.57
CA LYS A 25 4.57 -18.49 11.66
C LYS A 25 4.30 -17.01 11.38
N PHE A 26 5.13 -16.13 11.93
CA PHE A 26 5.04 -14.68 11.73
C PHE A 26 5.21 -14.31 10.26
N SER A 27 6.23 -14.85 9.58
CA SER A 27 6.47 -14.63 8.15
C SER A 27 5.28 -15.06 7.28
N ARG A 28 4.68 -16.22 7.57
CA ARG A 28 3.49 -16.73 6.86
C ARG A 28 2.28 -15.83 7.07
N LEU A 29 2.05 -15.40 8.30
CA LEU A 29 0.94 -14.51 8.65
C LEU A 29 1.07 -13.16 7.94
N LEU A 30 2.25 -12.55 7.97
CA LEU A 30 2.53 -11.30 7.24
C LEU A 30 2.30 -11.45 5.75
N SER A 31 2.83 -12.52 5.14
CA SER A 31 2.68 -12.78 3.71
C SER A 31 1.20 -12.90 3.32
N ARG A 32 0.39 -13.54 4.16
CA ARG A 32 -1.04 -13.72 3.91
C ARG A 32 -1.82 -12.41 4.03
N ILE A 33 -1.57 -11.62 5.07
CA ILE A 33 -2.19 -10.29 5.23
C ILE A 33 -1.81 -9.40 4.05
N LEU A 34 -0.54 -9.39 3.67
CA LEU A 34 -0.04 -8.58 2.57
C LEU A 34 -0.66 -8.97 1.22
N GLN A 35 -0.90 -10.27 0.98
CA GLN A 35 -1.59 -10.74 -0.22
C GLN A 35 -3.05 -10.27 -0.28
N LYS A 36 -3.71 -10.09 0.87
CA LYS A 36 -5.11 -9.65 0.97
C LYS A 36 -5.27 -8.13 1.13
N LEU A 37 -4.17 -7.40 1.35
CA LEU A 37 -4.15 -5.95 1.58
C LEU A 37 -4.81 -5.11 0.46
N HIS A 38 -4.79 -5.60 -0.78
CA HIS A 38 -5.40 -4.91 -1.93
C HIS A 38 -6.93 -5.07 -2.01
N LEU A 39 -7.51 -6.00 -1.25
CA LEU A 39 -8.93 -6.34 -1.28
C LEU A 39 -9.64 -5.65 -0.10
N LYS A 40 -9.84 -4.33 -0.20
CA LYS A 40 -10.37 -3.47 0.89
C LYS A 40 -11.73 -3.88 1.45
N GLU A 41 -12.49 -4.73 0.77
CA GLU A 41 -13.85 -5.15 1.16
C GLU A 41 -13.94 -6.63 1.59
N GLU A 42 -12.86 -7.41 1.48
CA GLU A 42 -12.83 -8.81 1.94
C GLU A 42 -12.21 -8.92 3.35
N ARG A 43 -12.80 -9.76 4.20
CA ARG A 43 -12.12 -10.20 5.43
C ARG A 43 -10.77 -10.81 5.05
N SER A 44 -9.69 -10.42 5.74
CA SER A 44 -8.34 -10.93 5.48
C SER A 44 -8.22 -12.44 5.68
N PHE A 45 -9.13 -13.04 6.44
CA PHE A 45 -9.22 -14.47 6.73
C PHE A 45 -10.68 -14.94 6.71
N SER A 46 -10.91 -16.17 6.25
CA SER A 46 -12.20 -16.85 6.45
C SER A 46 -12.32 -17.36 7.89
N GLU A 47 -13.54 -17.72 8.32
CA GLU A 47 -13.79 -18.25 9.67
C GLU A 47 -12.99 -19.53 9.94
N GLU A 48 -12.85 -20.41 8.94
CA GLU A 48 -12.02 -21.62 9.01
C GLU A 48 -10.51 -21.31 9.09
N GLU A 49 -10.05 -20.22 8.45
CA GLU A 49 -8.66 -19.78 8.53
C GLU A 49 -8.35 -19.15 9.89
N GLU A 50 -9.28 -18.39 10.46
CA GLU A 50 -9.17 -17.85 11.81
C GLU A 50 -9.06 -18.97 12.85
N GLU A 51 -9.88 -20.01 12.79
CA GLU A 51 -9.80 -21.16 13.71
C GLU A 51 -8.44 -21.89 13.63
N LYS A 52 -7.93 -22.07 12.41
CA LYS A 52 -6.60 -22.65 12.19
C LYS A 52 -5.49 -21.76 12.72
N LEU A 53 -5.61 -20.43 12.56
CA LEU A 53 -4.65 -19.45 13.08
C LEU A 53 -4.66 -19.39 14.60
N GLN A 54 -5.84 -19.37 15.22
CA GLN A 54 -5.99 -19.45 16.67
C GLN A 54 -5.31 -20.70 17.22
N SER A 55 -5.56 -21.85 16.59
CA SER A 55 -4.92 -23.13 16.98
C SER A 55 -3.41 -23.11 16.76
N ALA A 56 -2.93 -22.59 15.63
CA ALA A 56 -1.51 -22.58 15.27
C ALA A 56 -0.68 -21.58 16.09
N LEU A 57 -1.27 -20.46 16.50
CA LEU A 57 -0.63 -19.40 17.27
C LEU A 57 -0.93 -19.52 18.78
N SER A 58 -1.87 -20.38 19.16
CA SER A 58 -2.36 -20.52 20.54
C SER A 58 -2.83 -19.18 21.12
N LEU A 59 -3.58 -18.42 20.32
CA LEU A 59 -4.11 -17.10 20.67
C LEU A 59 -5.64 -17.13 20.79
N GLU A 60 -6.19 -16.33 21.69
CA GLU A 60 -7.62 -16.09 21.78
C GLU A 60 -8.12 -15.31 20.55
N LYS A 61 -9.41 -15.47 20.22
CA LYS A 61 -10.04 -14.81 19.06
C LYS A 61 -9.84 -13.29 19.06
N HIS A 62 -10.02 -12.65 20.23
CA HIS A 62 -9.86 -11.20 20.35
C HIS A 62 -8.40 -10.77 20.12
N THR A 63 -7.45 -11.50 20.70
CA THR A 63 -6.01 -11.26 20.54
C THR A 63 -5.56 -11.45 19.09
N LEU A 64 -6.06 -12.48 18.41
CA LEU A 64 -5.78 -12.71 17.00
C LEU A 64 -6.30 -11.55 16.15
N HIS A 65 -7.52 -11.08 16.40
CA HIS A 65 -8.11 -9.94 15.68
C HIS A 65 -7.27 -8.67 15.88
N LEU A 66 -6.93 -8.34 17.13
CA LEU A 66 -6.08 -7.19 17.46
C LEU A 66 -4.72 -7.26 16.74
N LEU A 67 -4.11 -8.45 16.70
CA LEU A 67 -2.82 -8.67 16.05
C LEU A 67 -2.93 -8.50 14.53
N VAL A 68 -3.94 -9.09 13.90
CA VAL A 68 -4.18 -8.96 12.45
C VAL A 68 -4.46 -7.50 12.09
N GLU A 69 -5.33 -6.81 12.82
CA GLU A 69 -5.62 -5.38 12.60
C GLU A 69 -4.37 -4.52 12.73
N THR A 70 -3.55 -4.77 13.76
CA THR A 70 -2.31 -4.01 13.97
C THR A 70 -1.32 -4.24 12.84
N LEU A 71 -1.14 -5.49 12.39
CA LEU A 71 -0.24 -5.81 11.29
C LEU A 71 -0.74 -5.27 9.95
N SER A 72 -2.05 -5.37 9.69
CA SER A 72 -2.69 -4.75 8.53
C SER A 72 -2.47 -3.24 8.53
N PHE A 73 -2.72 -2.57 9.65
CA PHE A 73 -2.51 -1.13 9.79
C PHE A 73 -1.06 -0.74 9.51
N ILE A 74 -0.08 -1.45 10.08
CA ILE A 74 1.35 -1.18 9.82
C ILE A 74 1.67 -1.35 8.33
N LEU A 75 1.14 -2.38 7.68
CA LEU A 75 1.33 -2.62 6.25
C LEU A 75 0.66 -1.55 5.38
N GLU A 76 -0.54 -1.09 5.76
CA GLU A 76 -1.21 0.03 5.10
C GLU A 76 -0.38 1.30 5.19
N GLN A 77 0.18 1.61 6.37
CA GLN A 77 1.08 2.74 6.53
C GLN A 77 2.34 2.59 5.68
N ALA A 78 2.90 1.37 5.59
CA ALA A 78 4.06 1.08 4.76
C ALA A 78 3.78 1.30 3.26
N VAL A 79 2.61 0.88 2.77
CA VAL A 79 2.15 1.15 1.41
C VAL A 79 1.92 2.63 1.20
N TYR A 80 1.15 3.28 2.07
CA TYR A 80 0.72 4.67 1.93
C TYR A 80 1.90 5.64 1.87
N HIS A 81 2.90 5.42 2.74
CA HIS A 81 4.12 6.21 2.78
C HIS A 81 5.24 5.69 1.87
N ASN A 82 4.99 4.62 1.11
CA ASN A 82 5.97 3.94 0.26
C ASN A 82 7.30 3.69 1.00
N LEU A 83 7.20 3.10 2.19
CA LEU A 83 8.34 2.91 3.09
C LEU A 83 9.34 1.89 2.52
N LYS A 84 10.63 2.20 2.64
CA LYS A 84 11.70 1.24 2.34
C LYS A 84 11.78 0.19 3.46
N PRO A 85 12.17 -1.06 3.17
CA PRO A 85 12.32 -2.12 4.18
C PRO A 85 13.16 -1.72 5.39
N ALA A 86 14.30 -1.06 5.17
CA ALA A 86 15.15 -0.57 6.26
C ALA A 86 14.45 0.48 7.13
N SER A 87 13.66 1.38 6.54
CA SER A 87 12.90 2.39 7.28
C SER A 87 11.75 1.76 8.07
N LEU A 88 11.08 0.75 7.49
CA LEU A 88 10.02 0.00 8.16
C LEU A 88 10.58 -0.75 9.38
N ARG A 89 11.72 -1.41 9.23
CA ARG A 89 12.43 -2.06 10.34
C ARG A 89 12.71 -1.09 11.49
N GLN A 90 13.26 0.08 11.19
CA GLN A 90 13.54 1.10 12.20
C GLN A 90 12.27 1.59 12.91
N GLN A 91 11.15 1.75 12.18
CA GLN A 91 9.86 2.12 12.78
C GLN A 91 9.33 1.02 13.72
N LEU A 92 9.51 -0.25 13.36
CA LEU A 92 9.13 -1.40 14.19
C LEU A 92 10.00 -1.49 15.46
N GLU A 93 11.31 -1.29 15.34
CA GLU A 93 12.22 -1.27 16.49
C GLU A 93 11.87 -0.11 17.45
N ASN A 94 11.45 1.05 16.93
CA ASN A 94 11.00 2.19 17.75
C ASN A 94 9.77 1.88 18.61
N ILE A 95 8.88 1.00 18.14
CA ILE A 95 7.70 0.55 18.90
C ILE A 95 7.97 -0.70 19.76
N SER A 96 9.24 -1.05 19.98
CA SER A 96 9.69 -2.20 20.79
C SER A 96 9.40 -3.59 20.21
N VAL A 97 9.26 -3.70 18.88
CA VAL A 97 9.32 -5.01 18.21
C VAL A 97 10.74 -5.52 18.24
N GLU A 98 10.92 -6.80 18.56
CA GLU A 98 12.24 -7.42 18.66
C GLU A 98 12.98 -7.37 17.30
N PRO A 99 14.30 -7.12 17.26
CA PRO A 99 15.04 -6.93 16.01
C PRO A 99 14.92 -8.11 15.04
N GLU A 100 14.84 -9.34 15.56
CA GLU A 100 14.61 -10.55 14.74
C GLU A 100 13.25 -10.50 14.04
N ARG A 101 12.19 -10.10 14.77
CA ARG A 101 10.82 -9.97 14.24
C ARG A 101 10.73 -8.83 13.23
N ALA A 102 11.36 -7.70 13.55
CA ALA A 102 11.42 -6.54 12.67
C ALA A 102 12.16 -6.86 11.36
N GLU A 103 13.22 -7.67 11.42
CA GLU A 103 13.95 -8.15 10.25
C GLU A 103 13.08 -9.07 9.38
N VAL A 104 12.37 -10.05 9.98
CA VAL A 104 11.43 -10.90 9.26
C VAL A 104 10.36 -10.05 8.56
N PHE A 105 9.83 -9.04 9.25
CA PHE A 105 8.86 -8.11 8.67
C PHE A 105 9.43 -7.38 7.46
N ALA A 106 10.63 -6.81 7.61
CA ALA A 106 11.31 -6.08 6.55
C ALA A 106 11.61 -6.98 5.33
N GLN A 107 11.97 -8.25 5.55
CA GLN A 107 12.22 -9.21 4.47
C GLN A 107 10.95 -9.59 3.71
N VAL A 108 9.85 -9.84 4.42
CA VAL A 108 8.55 -10.10 3.79
C VAL A 108 8.09 -8.87 3.00
N TRP A 109 8.24 -7.69 3.57
CA TRP A 109 7.95 -6.43 2.88
C TRP A 109 8.85 -6.26 1.64
N ALA A 110 10.16 -6.48 1.75
CA ALA A 110 11.08 -6.32 0.62
C ALA A 110 10.75 -7.23 -0.56
N SER A 111 10.31 -8.46 -0.29
CA SER A 111 10.01 -9.44 -1.33
C SER A 111 8.64 -9.24 -1.98
N ALA A 112 7.63 -8.81 -1.22
CA ALA A 112 6.25 -8.78 -1.70
C ALA A 112 5.65 -7.36 -1.86
N ALA A 113 6.31 -6.32 -1.36
CA ALA A 113 5.89 -4.94 -1.58
C ALA A 113 5.84 -4.53 -3.05
N PRO A 114 6.79 -4.90 -3.94
CA PRO A 114 6.72 -4.49 -5.35
C PRO A 114 5.43 -4.96 -6.02
N ASP A 115 5.09 -6.26 -5.87
CA ASP A 115 3.85 -6.83 -6.41
C ASP A 115 2.60 -6.20 -5.80
N VAL A 116 2.59 -5.96 -4.47
CA VAL A 116 1.43 -5.39 -3.79
C VAL A 116 1.24 -3.92 -4.14
N LEU A 117 2.31 -3.14 -4.24
CA LEU A 117 2.27 -1.76 -4.70
C LEU A 117 1.79 -1.67 -6.15
N GLU A 118 2.23 -2.57 -7.03
CA GLU A 118 1.74 -2.63 -8.41
C GLU A 118 0.26 -3.01 -8.45
N LYS A 119 -0.18 -4.04 -7.70
CA LYS A 119 -1.61 -4.40 -7.60
C LYS A 119 -2.46 -3.26 -7.02
N ILE A 120 -1.96 -2.55 -6.03
CA ILE A 120 -2.63 -1.40 -5.43
C ILE A 120 -2.67 -0.22 -6.41
N ARG A 121 -1.59 0.05 -7.15
CA ARG A 121 -1.60 1.06 -8.22
C ARG A 121 -2.58 0.71 -9.32
N LEU A 122 -2.65 -0.56 -9.70
CA LEU A 122 -3.54 -1.06 -10.74
C LEU A 122 -5.01 -1.14 -10.29
N GLY A 123 -5.28 -1.40 -9.02
CA GLY A 123 -6.62 -1.63 -8.46
C GLY A 123 -7.22 -0.50 -7.61
N ILE A 124 -6.41 0.43 -7.07
CA ILE A 124 -6.88 1.52 -6.18
C ILE A 124 -6.92 2.87 -6.90
N PHE A 125 -6.12 3.09 -7.95
CA PHE A 125 -6.09 4.38 -8.65
C PHE A 125 -6.92 4.38 -9.93
N ALA A 126 -8.19 4.68 -9.67
CA ALA A 126 -9.16 5.39 -10.50
C ALA A 126 -9.92 4.57 -11.57
N PRO A 127 -11.25 4.83 -11.72
CA PRO A 127 -12.00 4.37 -12.88
C PRO A 127 -11.40 4.91 -14.20
N LYS A 128 -10.51 5.91 -14.12
CA LYS A 128 -9.86 6.60 -15.23
C LYS A 128 -8.33 6.56 -15.05
N LYS A 129 -7.63 5.66 -15.73
CA LYS A 129 -6.15 5.61 -15.75
C LYS A 129 -5.59 6.61 -16.75
N LEU A 130 -4.63 7.44 -16.36
CA LEU A 130 -3.96 8.35 -17.29
C LEU A 130 -3.04 7.53 -18.22
N ASP A 131 -3.43 7.43 -19.49
CA ASP A 131 -2.75 6.66 -20.52
C ASP A 131 -1.69 7.50 -21.25
N HIS A 132 -2.03 8.75 -21.57
CA HIS A 132 -1.10 9.66 -22.22
C HIS A 132 -1.17 11.07 -21.65
N VAL A 133 -0.06 11.80 -21.78
CA VAL A 133 -0.01 13.25 -21.57
C VAL A 133 0.54 13.88 -22.84
N GLY A 134 -0.33 14.54 -23.59
CA GLY A 134 0.07 15.41 -24.70
C GLY A 134 0.18 16.84 -24.21
N TRP A 135 1.16 17.60 -24.70
CA TRP A 135 1.26 19.03 -24.42
C TRP A 135 1.54 19.79 -25.71
N GLN A 136 0.98 20.99 -25.83
CA GLN A 136 1.24 21.89 -26.95
C GLN A 136 1.39 23.32 -26.43
N LEU A 137 2.45 24.00 -26.84
CA LEU A 137 2.68 25.41 -26.54
C LEU A 137 2.67 26.21 -27.84
N ASN A 138 1.65 27.03 -28.01
CA ASN A 138 1.53 27.95 -29.13
C ASN A 138 2.05 29.33 -28.69
N LEU A 139 3.09 29.79 -29.37
CA LEU A 139 3.70 31.11 -29.15
C LEU A 139 3.45 31.96 -30.39
N GLN A 140 2.45 32.84 -30.33
CA GLN A 140 2.26 33.83 -31.38
C GLN A 140 3.24 34.97 -31.16
N MET A 141 4.25 35.06 -32.02
CA MET A 141 5.24 36.13 -31.99
C MET A 141 4.79 37.30 -32.87
N ALA A 142 4.83 38.51 -32.32
CA ALA A 142 4.53 39.73 -33.08
C ALA A 142 5.58 39.96 -34.20
N SER A 143 5.14 40.45 -35.36
CA SER A 143 6.04 40.92 -36.42
C SER A 143 6.37 42.40 -36.24
N SER A 144 7.45 42.84 -36.87
CA SER A 144 8.22 44.06 -36.57
C SER A 144 7.48 45.41 -36.65
N SER A 145 6.20 45.46 -37.03
CA SER A 145 5.50 46.73 -37.28
C SER A 145 4.37 47.10 -36.32
N ARG A 146 3.85 46.22 -35.45
CA ARG A 146 2.84 46.60 -34.45
C ARG A 146 2.89 45.79 -33.14
N SER A 147 3.01 46.55 -32.05
CA SER A 147 2.59 46.33 -30.65
C SER A 147 2.90 45.00 -29.95
N ARG A 148 3.43 45.14 -28.73
CA ARG A 148 3.76 44.12 -27.75
C ARG A 148 2.52 43.33 -27.31
N LEU A 149 2.23 42.19 -27.92
CA LEU A 149 1.41 41.16 -27.28
C LEU A 149 2.14 39.83 -27.42
N LYS A 150 2.52 39.26 -26.28
CA LYS A 150 3.07 37.91 -26.17
C LYS A 150 2.04 37.11 -25.41
N GLU A 151 1.18 36.40 -26.12
CA GLU A 151 0.19 35.51 -25.50
C GLU A 151 0.65 34.07 -25.70
N PRO A 152 1.42 33.51 -24.75
CA PRO A 152 1.70 32.08 -24.75
C PRO A 152 0.41 31.32 -24.43
N HIS A 153 0.04 30.38 -25.30
CA HIS A 153 -1.09 29.49 -25.08
C HIS A 153 -0.59 28.07 -24.89
N ALA A 154 -0.73 27.53 -23.69
CA ALA A 154 -0.38 26.15 -23.38
C ALA A 154 -1.66 25.31 -23.26
N VAL A 155 -1.70 24.18 -23.98
CA VAL A 155 -2.77 23.19 -23.89
C VAL A 155 -2.17 21.90 -23.36
N LEU A 156 -2.78 21.36 -22.30
CA LEU A 156 -2.44 20.07 -21.72
C LEU A 156 -3.56 19.08 -22.03
N ASN A 157 -3.22 17.99 -22.72
CA ASN A 157 -4.15 16.92 -23.09
C ASN A 157 -3.88 15.70 -22.21
N LEU A 158 -4.77 15.46 -21.26
CA LEU A 158 -4.71 14.30 -20.38
C LEU A 158 -5.65 13.21 -20.94
N GLY A 159 -5.06 12.14 -21.47
CA GLY A 159 -5.81 11.01 -22.02
C GLY A 159 -6.07 10.01 -20.91
N LEU A 160 -7.34 9.79 -20.61
CA LEU A 160 -7.78 8.89 -19.55
C LEU A 160 -8.42 7.65 -20.18
N ARG A 161 -8.00 6.44 -19.79
CA ARG A 161 -8.64 5.17 -20.11
C ARG A 161 -9.57 4.73 -18.99
N THR A 162 -10.80 4.37 -19.35
CA THR A 162 -11.78 3.76 -18.45
C THR A 162 -11.78 2.25 -18.61
N GLU A 163 -12.01 1.47 -17.54
CA GLU A 163 -12.13 0.00 -17.65
C GLU A 163 -13.30 -0.43 -18.56
N ASP A 164 -14.31 0.44 -18.75
CA ASP A 164 -15.44 0.26 -19.66
C ASP A 164 -15.10 0.37 -21.16
N ASP A 165 -13.97 1.00 -21.53
CA ASP A 165 -13.62 1.19 -22.95
C ASP A 165 -13.16 -0.12 -23.62
N ALA A 166 -12.87 -1.16 -22.83
CA ALA A 166 -12.45 -2.47 -23.34
C ALA A 166 -13.64 -3.33 -23.84
N GLU A 167 -14.85 -3.13 -23.30
CA GLU A 167 -16.02 -3.93 -23.68
C GLU A 167 -16.72 -3.46 -24.96
N MET A 168 -16.53 -2.19 -25.37
CA MET A 168 -17.17 -1.65 -26.59
C MET A 168 -16.51 -2.07 -27.91
N PHE A 169 -15.36 -2.76 -27.89
CA PHE A 169 -14.67 -3.23 -29.10
C PHE A 169 -14.89 -4.72 -29.43
N LEU A 170 -15.75 -5.44 -28.69
CA LEU A 170 -16.01 -6.87 -28.90
C LEU A 170 -17.43 -7.22 -29.37
N SER A 171 -18.17 -6.25 -29.90
CA SER A 171 -19.45 -6.50 -30.59
C SER A 171 -19.28 -6.34 -32.11
N VAL A 172 -18.91 -7.43 -32.79
CA VAL A 172 -19.05 -7.59 -34.26
C VAL A 172 -20.18 -8.56 -34.55
#